data_AF-A0A1V5GXZ0-F1
#
_entry.id   AF-A0A1V5GXZ0-F1
#
_cell.length_a   1.000
_cell.length_b   1.000
_cell.length_c   1.000
_cell.angle_alpha   90.00
_cell.angle_beta   90.00
_cell.angle_gamma   90.00
#
_symmetry.space_group_name_H-M   'P 1'
#
loop_
_entity.id
_entity.type
_entity.pdbx_description
1 polymer ?
#
loop_
_entity_poly.entity_id
_entity_poly.type
_entity_poly.pdbx_seq_one_letter_code
_entity_poly.pdbx_strand_id
1 'polypeptide(L)'
;MSFADWVEKFKDYWRENTLAQSDGDTGDSSQRIGTFWALIGLQNLAVSMNFYVDTVKAHEIYPGRYMRSPVKGYWGNDPTNFSRDQHSILMIAFAVMGDKLRLKKSMLEIFKRAGFHQNFLRGTDDIPRKWKCPDFLTPFELTVAIRGLGLWYLYPVLLVLDLAFFLDFWFRKLHVWDYDNMMATNLFYASKVLPTPWSRISFHAYELTDFKQRIHHYHTSSNGIKPLYDLFISTYDHLRGKYAENFIDRLLIRFFKLWNKTDRSGKL
;
A
#
# COMPACT_ATOMS: atom_id res chain seq x y z
N MET A 1 10.23 -17.64 5.80
CA MET A 1 10.10 -17.80 4.34
C MET A 1 11.13 -16.89 3.70
N SER A 2 11.92 -17.42 2.77
CA SER A 2 12.93 -16.67 2.03
C SER A 2 12.30 -15.83 0.91
N PHE A 3 13.07 -14.92 0.31
CA PHE A 3 12.62 -14.21 -0.89
C PHE A 3 12.38 -15.17 -2.07
N ALA A 4 13.23 -16.19 -2.24
CA ALA A 4 13.08 -17.18 -3.31
C ALA A 4 11.78 -17.99 -3.16
N ASP A 5 11.41 -18.35 -1.94
CA ASP A 5 10.15 -19.05 -1.65
C ASP A 5 8.93 -18.21 -2.10
N TRP A 6 8.99 -16.88 -1.88
CA TRP A 6 7.95 -15.97 -2.33
C TRP A 6 7.92 -15.83 -3.85
N VAL A 7 9.07 -15.73 -4.51
CA VAL A 7 9.12 -15.69 -5.98
C VAL A 7 8.49 -16.96 -6.57
N GLU A 8 8.82 -18.13 -6.03
CA GLU A 8 8.28 -19.43 -6.45
C GLU A 8 6.76 -19.50 -6.24
N LYS A 9 6.25 -19.03 -5.09
CA LYS A 9 4.80 -18.97 -4.84
C LYS A 9 4.03 -18.11 -5.84
N PHE A 10 4.69 -17.14 -6.46
CA PHE A 10 4.08 -16.22 -7.43
C PHE A 10 4.32 -16.64 -8.89
N LYS A 11 5.03 -17.75 -9.16
CA LYS A 11 5.44 -18.16 -10.51
C LYS A 11 4.32 -18.16 -11.55
N ASP A 12 3.12 -18.61 -11.16
CA ASP A 12 1.98 -18.74 -12.07
C ASP A 12 1.35 -17.39 -12.42
N TYR A 13 1.69 -16.33 -11.66
CA TYR A 13 1.20 -14.96 -11.84
C TYR A 13 2.24 -14.03 -12.47
N TRP A 14 3.52 -14.42 -12.47
CA TRP A 14 4.55 -13.70 -13.19
C TRP A 14 4.31 -13.81 -14.70
N ARG A 15 4.33 -12.66 -15.38
CA ARG A 15 4.29 -12.54 -16.84
C ARG A 15 5.42 -11.60 -17.22
N GLU A 16 6.52 -12.15 -17.74
CA GLU A 16 7.76 -11.39 -17.94
C GLU A 16 8.18 -10.67 -16.65
N ASN A 17 8.19 -9.34 -16.64
CA ASN A 17 8.57 -8.50 -15.50
C ASN A 17 7.35 -7.88 -14.77
N THR A 18 6.17 -8.52 -14.85
CA THR A 18 4.95 -8.04 -14.17
C THR A 18 4.16 -9.13 -13.46
N LEU A 19 3.26 -8.73 -12.55
CA LEU A 19 2.32 -9.59 -11.83
C LEU A 19 0.90 -9.41 -12.35
N ALA A 20 0.37 -10.45 -12.97
CA ALA A 20 -1.00 -10.51 -13.45
C ALA A 20 -2.01 -10.93 -12.36
N GLN A 21 -3.29 -10.77 -12.67
CA GLN A 21 -4.44 -11.26 -11.93
C GLN A 21 -4.60 -12.77 -12.07
N SER A 22 -5.51 -13.34 -11.28
CA SER A 22 -5.82 -14.77 -11.34
C SER A 22 -6.34 -15.23 -12.71
N ASP A 23 -7.02 -14.35 -13.44
CA ASP A 23 -7.50 -14.55 -14.81
C ASP A 23 -6.46 -14.19 -15.89
N GLY A 24 -5.26 -13.76 -15.47
CA GLY A 24 -4.20 -13.31 -16.37
C GLY A 24 -4.27 -11.84 -16.77
N ASP A 25 -5.27 -11.08 -16.31
CA ASP A 25 -5.37 -9.66 -16.62
C ASP A 25 -4.24 -8.85 -15.94
N THR A 26 -3.73 -7.83 -16.64
CA THR A 26 -2.63 -6.98 -16.17
C THR A 26 -3.10 -5.57 -15.78
N GLY A 27 -4.41 -5.33 -15.77
CA GLY A 27 -5.05 -4.06 -15.46
C GLY A 27 -4.60 -3.45 -14.14
N ASP A 28 -4.32 -4.26 -13.14
CA ASP A 28 -3.82 -3.82 -11.83
C ASP A 28 -2.38 -4.26 -11.52
N SER A 29 -1.59 -4.55 -12.55
CA SER A 29 -0.28 -5.16 -12.34
C SER A 29 0.72 -4.26 -11.60
N SER A 30 0.73 -2.94 -11.86
CA SER A 30 1.47 -1.96 -11.05
C SER A 30 1.08 -1.97 -9.57
N GLN A 31 -0.21 -2.15 -9.26
CA GLN A 31 -0.68 -2.24 -7.88
C GLN A 31 -0.06 -3.47 -7.20
N ARG A 32 -0.05 -4.62 -7.91
CA ARG A 32 0.49 -5.88 -7.39
C ARG A 32 2.00 -5.84 -7.23
N ILE A 33 2.72 -5.28 -8.20
CA ILE A 33 4.17 -5.07 -8.12
C ILE A 33 4.50 -4.18 -6.92
N GLY A 34 3.80 -3.05 -6.76
CA GLY A 34 4.00 -2.19 -5.59
C GLY A 34 3.69 -2.91 -4.28
N THR A 35 2.58 -3.65 -4.21
CA THR A 35 2.19 -4.39 -3.01
C THR A 35 3.22 -5.46 -2.66
N PHE A 36 3.64 -6.28 -3.63
CA PHE A 36 4.63 -7.32 -3.46
C PHE A 36 5.93 -6.76 -2.88
N TRP A 37 6.50 -5.73 -3.52
CA TRP A 37 7.75 -5.14 -3.06
C TRP A 37 7.62 -4.37 -1.75
N ALA A 38 6.48 -3.72 -1.51
CA ALA A 38 6.19 -3.09 -0.23
C ALA A 38 6.23 -4.12 0.91
N LEU A 39 5.52 -5.25 0.76
CA LEU A 39 5.47 -6.29 1.78
C LEU A 39 6.80 -7.03 1.97
N ILE A 40 7.51 -7.33 0.87
CA ILE A 40 8.86 -7.93 0.92
C ILE A 40 9.85 -7.01 1.67
N GLY A 41 9.87 -5.72 1.35
CA GLY A 41 10.71 -4.74 2.04
C GLY A 41 10.32 -4.55 3.51
N LEU A 42 9.03 -4.64 3.83
CA LEU A 42 8.57 -4.60 5.23
C LEU A 42 9.04 -5.80 6.06
N GLN A 43 9.28 -6.96 5.45
CA GLN A 43 9.87 -8.13 6.11
C GLN A 43 11.40 -8.07 6.25
N ASN A 44 12.08 -7.07 5.64
CA ASN A 44 13.54 -6.98 5.56
C ASN A 44 14.20 -8.25 4.97
N LEU A 45 13.56 -8.88 3.98
CA LEU A 45 14.15 -10.04 3.31
C LEU A 45 15.35 -9.61 2.44
N ALA A 46 16.36 -10.47 2.32
CA ALA A 46 17.41 -10.29 1.33
C ALA A 46 16.85 -10.55 -0.07
N VAL A 47 16.94 -9.57 -0.96
CA VAL A 47 16.33 -9.62 -2.31
C VAL A 47 17.36 -9.44 -3.42
N SER A 48 16.99 -9.85 -4.63
CA SER A 48 17.70 -9.42 -5.84
C SER A 48 17.28 -8.00 -6.23
N MET A 49 18.18 -7.04 -6.08
CA MET A 49 17.92 -5.64 -6.46
C MET A 49 17.72 -5.49 -7.97
N ASN A 50 18.36 -6.31 -8.80
CA ASN A 50 18.11 -6.31 -10.24
C ASN A 50 16.67 -6.70 -10.55
N PHE A 51 16.17 -7.76 -9.91
CA PHE A 51 14.78 -8.20 -10.11
C PHE A 51 13.76 -7.14 -9.65
N TYR A 52 14.04 -6.46 -8.53
CA TYR A 52 13.26 -5.29 -8.12
C TYR A 52 13.27 -4.17 -9.17
N VAL A 53 14.45 -3.79 -9.64
CA VAL A 53 14.60 -2.71 -10.63
C VAL A 53 13.90 -3.07 -11.94
N ASP A 54 14.04 -4.30 -12.43
CA ASP A 54 13.48 -4.75 -13.70
C ASP A 54 11.94 -4.75 -13.66
N THR A 55 11.35 -5.27 -12.58
CA THR A 55 9.90 -5.29 -12.39
C THR A 55 9.29 -3.89 -12.24
N VAL A 56 9.96 -2.98 -11.52
CA VAL A 56 9.51 -1.58 -11.42
C VAL A 56 9.69 -0.85 -12.75
N LYS A 57 10.83 -1.02 -13.43
CA LYS A 57 11.12 -0.37 -14.72
C LYS A 57 10.15 -0.79 -15.81
N ALA A 58 9.67 -2.03 -15.81
CA ALA A 58 8.66 -2.48 -16.76
C ALA A 58 7.42 -1.57 -16.76
N HIS A 59 7.08 -0.97 -15.61
CA HIS A 59 5.91 -0.10 -15.45
C HIS A 59 6.26 1.40 -15.54
N GLU A 60 7.53 1.74 -15.73
CA GLU A 60 8.00 3.12 -15.83
C GLU A 60 8.03 3.57 -17.29
N ILE A 61 7.36 4.68 -17.59
CA ILE A 61 7.44 5.30 -18.92
C ILE A 61 8.67 6.20 -18.98
N TYR A 62 8.80 7.04 -17.95
CA TYR A 62 9.97 7.86 -17.72
C TYR A 62 10.05 8.17 -16.21
N PRO A 63 11.18 8.68 -15.73
CA PRO A 63 11.38 8.86 -14.30
C PRO A 63 10.30 9.68 -13.59
N GLY A 64 9.53 9.01 -12.71
CA GLY A 64 8.40 9.60 -11.96
C GLY A 64 7.03 9.50 -12.63
N ARG A 65 6.93 8.85 -13.81
CA ARG A 65 5.67 8.51 -14.48
C ARG A 65 5.60 7.04 -14.85
N TYR A 66 4.45 6.45 -14.53
CA TYR A 66 4.25 5.00 -14.61
C TYR A 66 3.00 4.65 -15.43
N MET A 67 2.76 3.37 -15.65
CA MET A 67 1.58 2.83 -16.31
C MET A 67 1.02 1.66 -15.51
N ARG A 68 -0.23 1.26 -15.78
CA ARG A 68 -0.84 0.15 -15.05
C ARG A 68 -0.22 -1.18 -15.45
N SER A 69 0.08 -1.34 -16.74
CA SER A 69 0.56 -2.56 -17.37
C SER A 69 1.64 -2.25 -18.42
N PRO A 70 2.72 -3.06 -18.49
CA PRO A 70 3.72 -2.95 -19.54
C PRO A 70 3.25 -3.47 -20.91
N VAL A 71 2.11 -4.17 -20.98
CA VAL A 71 1.66 -4.87 -22.19
C VAL A 71 1.26 -3.88 -23.28
N LYS A 72 2.01 -3.85 -24.38
CA LYS A 72 1.73 -2.93 -25.51
C LYS A 72 0.35 -3.21 -26.11
N GLY A 73 -0.38 -2.15 -26.45
CA GLY A 73 -1.73 -2.24 -27.02
C GLY A 73 -2.83 -2.56 -26.00
N TYR A 74 -2.49 -2.91 -24.77
CA TYR A 74 -3.44 -3.05 -23.67
C TYR A 74 -3.77 -1.67 -23.09
N TRP A 75 -5.03 -1.43 -22.69
CA TRP A 75 -5.48 -0.11 -22.22
C TRP A 75 -4.73 0.39 -20.97
N GLY A 76 -4.25 -0.54 -20.13
CA GLY A 76 -3.44 -0.23 -18.95
C GLY A 76 -2.02 0.27 -19.27
N ASN A 77 -1.59 0.19 -20.54
CA ASN A 77 -0.33 0.75 -21.02
C ASN A 77 -0.40 2.28 -21.18
N ASP A 78 -1.62 2.84 -21.26
CA ASP A 78 -1.80 4.29 -21.32
C ASP A 78 -1.50 4.93 -19.95
N PRO A 79 -0.50 5.83 -19.82
CA PRO A 79 -0.20 6.54 -18.57
C PRO A 79 -1.40 7.24 -17.95
N THR A 80 -2.33 7.69 -18.79
CA THR A 80 -3.49 8.48 -18.35
C THR A 80 -4.54 7.65 -17.62
N ASN A 81 -4.38 6.31 -17.61
CA ASN A 81 -5.19 5.37 -16.84
C ASN A 81 -4.55 4.96 -15.50
N PHE A 82 -3.36 5.46 -15.17
CA PHE A 82 -2.61 5.03 -13.99
C PHE A 82 -3.17 5.63 -12.69
N SER A 83 -3.91 4.80 -11.94
CA SER A 83 -4.68 5.27 -10.78
C SER A 83 -3.80 5.79 -9.65
N ARG A 84 -4.36 6.64 -8.80
CA ARG A 84 -3.67 7.06 -7.57
C ARG A 84 -3.29 5.85 -6.73
N ASP A 85 -4.19 4.91 -6.54
CA ASP A 85 -3.97 3.76 -5.67
C ASP A 85 -2.76 2.91 -6.14
N GLN A 86 -2.57 2.76 -7.46
CA GLN A 86 -1.36 2.16 -8.02
C GLN A 86 -0.10 2.98 -7.76
N HIS A 87 -0.19 4.31 -7.87
CA HIS A 87 0.95 5.18 -7.59
C HIS A 87 1.33 5.14 -6.11
N SER A 88 0.35 5.24 -5.21
CA SER A 88 0.56 5.27 -3.77
C SER A 88 1.28 4.01 -3.28
N ILE A 89 0.87 2.83 -3.77
CA ILE A 89 1.50 1.57 -3.35
C ILE A 89 2.92 1.41 -3.91
N LEU A 90 3.17 1.85 -5.15
CA LEU A 90 4.53 1.90 -5.71
C LEU A 90 5.43 2.83 -4.90
N MET A 91 4.93 3.99 -4.46
CA MET A 91 5.71 4.90 -3.62
C MET A 91 6.11 4.28 -2.29
N ILE A 92 5.25 3.45 -1.67
CA ILE A 92 5.62 2.70 -0.47
C ILE A 92 6.69 1.66 -0.81
N ALA A 93 6.56 0.94 -1.93
CA ALA A 93 7.58 0.02 -2.39
C ALA A 93 8.93 0.73 -2.55
N PHE A 94 8.97 1.89 -3.20
CA PHE A 94 10.20 2.69 -3.34
C PHE A 94 10.77 3.06 -1.97
N ALA A 95 9.91 3.48 -1.05
CA ALA A 95 10.31 3.87 0.29
C ALA A 95 10.92 2.72 1.10
N VAL A 96 10.27 1.55 1.14
CA VAL A 96 10.76 0.39 1.93
C VAL A 96 11.97 -0.28 1.29
N MET A 97 12.07 -0.25 -0.04
CA MET A 97 13.22 -0.80 -0.76
C MET A 97 14.41 0.16 -0.79
N GLY A 98 14.27 1.36 -0.22
CA GLY A 98 15.33 2.37 -0.17
C GLY A 98 15.60 3.06 -1.52
N ASP A 99 14.71 2.93 -2.50
CA ASP A 99 14.79 3.63 -3.79
C ASP A 99 14.32 5.08 -3.66
N LYS A 100 15.13 5.88 -2.95
CA LYS A 100 14.87 7.29 -2.70
C LYS A 100 14.82 8.11 -3.98
N LEU A 101 15.54 7.69 -5.02
CA LEU A 101 15.58 8.40 -6.30
C LEU A 101 14.22 8.30 -7.01
N ARG A 102 13.65 7.10 -7.13
CA ARG A 102 12.30 6.92 -7.70
C ARG A 102 11.26 7.64 -6.89
N LEU A 103 11.28 7.50 -5.56
CA LEU A 103 10.34 8.18 -4.67
C LEU A 103 10.39 9.71 -4.85
N LYS A 104 11.59 10.30 -4.87
CA LYS A 104 11.78 11.75 -5.08
C LYS A 104 11.23 12.18 -6.45
N LYS A 105 11.51 11.43 -7.50
CA LYS A 105 11.05 11.74 -8.87
C LYS A 105 9.53 11.62 -8.99
N SER A 106 8.92 10.59 -8.41
CA SER A 106 7.46 10.46 -8.31
C SER A 106 6.82 11.67 -7.65
N MET A 107 7.33 12.07 -6.48
CA MET A 107 6.83 13.25 -5.76
C MET A 107 7.01 14.54 -6.57
N LEU A 108 8.19 14.75 -7.16
CA LEU A 108 8.46 15.91 -7.99
C LEU A 108 7.48 16.00 -9.17
N GLU A 109 7.22 14.88 -9.83
CA GLU A 109 6.28 14.83 -10.95
C GLU A 109 4.84 15.14 -10.51
N ILE A 110 4.40 14.65 -9.35
CA ILE A 110 3.09 15.03 -8.77
C ILE A 110 3.05 16.53 -8.46
N PHE A 111 4.09 17.10 -7.85
CA PHE A 111 4.15 18.53 -7.54
C PHE A 111 4.21 19.42 -8.79
N LYS A 112 4.90 18.99 -9.86
CA LYS A 112 4.86 19.69 -11.16
C LYS A 112 3.45 19.76 -11.75
N ARG A 113 2.59 18.80 -11.39
CA ARG A 113 1.17 18.80 -11.70
C ARG A 113 0.33 19.41 -10.58
N ALA A 114 0.88 20.32 -9.78
CA ALA A 114 0.18 20.99 -8.68
C ALA A 114 -0.51 20.03 -7.68
N GLY A 115 0.05 18.83 -7.48
CA GLY A 115 -0.53 17.81 -6.59
C GLY A 115 -1.46 16.81 -7.28
N PHE A 116 -1.70 16.94 -8.58
CA PHE A 116 -2.53 16.00 -9.34
C PHE A 116 -1.76 14.75 -9.79
N HIS A 117 -2.41 13.60 -9.65
CA HIS A 117 -1.97 12.36 -10.28
C HIS A 117 -2.14 12.43 -11.81
N GLN A 118 -1.63 11.41 -12.50
CA GLN A 118 -1.66 11.36 -13.96
C GLN A 118 -2.91 10.68 -14.53
N ASN A 119 -3.90 10.31 -13.69
CA ASN A 119 -5.10 9.60 -14.11
C ASN A 119 -6.21 10.52 -14.61
N PHE A 120 -6.01 11.10 -15.79
CA PHE A 120 -6.99 11.96 -16.43
C PHE A 120 -8.17 11.20 -17.06
N LEU A 121 -8.09 9.88 -17.18
CA LEU A 121 -9.18 9.05 -17.70
C LEU A 121 -9.86 8.26 -16.58
N ARG A 122 -11.19 8.12 -16.68
CA ARG A 122 -11.91 7.08 -15.94
C ARG A 122 -11.50 5.72 -16.51
N GLY A 123 -11.15 4.78 -15.64
CA GLY A 123 -10.67 3.45 -16.02
C GLY A 123 -11.74 2.62 -16.75
N THR A 124 -11.50 1.32 -16.84
CA THR A 124 -12.30 0.32 -17.60
C THR A 124 -13.79 0.28 -17.32
N ASP A 125 -14.26 0.80 -16.18
CA ASP A 125 -15.69 0.80 -15.84
C ASP A 125 -16.50 1.83 -16.64
N ASP A 126 -15.84 2.72 -17.38
CA ASP A 126 -16.47 3.69 -18.28
C ASP A 126 -16.04 3.42 -19.74
N ILE A 127 -16.91 2.73 -20.49
CA ILE A 127 -16.74 2.40 -21.93
C ILE A 127 -16.35 3.63 -22.79
N PRO A 128 -16.96 4.81 -22.63
CA PRO A 128 -16.37 6.03 -23.17
C PRO A 128 -15.19 6.41 -22.28
N ARG A 129 -13.98 6.54 -22.86
CA ARG A 129 -12.75 7.09 -22.24
C ARG A 129 -12.98 8.52 -21.73
N LYS A 130 -13.78 8.65 -20.69
CA LYS A 130 -14.26 9.92 -20.14
C LYS A 130 -13.11 10.54 -19.38
N TRP A 131 -12.84 11.78 -19.70
CA TRP A 131 -11.97 12.63 -18.91
C TRP A 131 -12.56 12.76 -17.49
N LYS A 132 -11.69 12.61 -16.49
CA LYS A 132 -11.97 12.99 -15.11
C LYS A 132 -10.94 13.98 -14.63
N CYS A 133 -11.31 14.73 -13.59
CA CYS A 133 -10.30 15.40 -12.78
C CYS A 133 -9.38 14.31 -12.17
N PRO A 134 -8.06 14.40 -12.34
CA PRO A 134 -7.16 13.44 -11.72
C PRO A 134 -7.32 13.47 -10.21
N ASP A 135 -6.95 12.35 -9.60
CA ASP A 135 -6.99 12.28 -8.14
C ASP A 135 -5.89 13.19 -7.57
N PHE A 136 -6.18 13.79 -6.41
CA PHE A 136 -5.21 14.60 -5.69
C PHE A 136 -4.31 13.73 -4.82
N LEU A 137 -3.08 14.20 -4.64
CA LEU A 137 -2.14 13.71 -3.64
C LEU A 137 -2.80 13.71 -2.26
N THR A 138 -2.74 12.58 -1.59
CA THR A 138 -3.36 12.39 -0.27
C THR A 138 -2.37 12.70 0.86
N PRO A 139 -2.87 13.03 2.08
CA PRO A 139 -2.06 13.10 3.28
C PRO A 139 -1.17 11.86 3.47
N PHE A 140 -1.71 10.68 3.15
CA PHE A 140 -1.00 9.42 3.25
C PHE A 140 0.27 9.38 2.39
N GLU A 141 0.18 9.76 1.11
CA GLU A 141 1.32 9.75 0.19
C GLU A 141 2.41 10.76 0.61
N LEU A 142 2.01 11.90 1.19
CA LEU A 142 2.95 12.82 1.82
C LEU A 142 3.68 12.17 2.99
N THR A 143 2.97 11.42 3.85
CA THR A 143 3.64 10.71 4.94
C THR A 143 4.63 9.66 4.42
N VAL A 144 4.31 8.99 3.31
CA VAL A 144 5.21 8.03 2.66
C VAL A 144 6.49 8.71 2.19
N ALA A 145 6.36 9.86 1.52
CA ALA A 145 7.50 10.65 1.07
C ALA A 145 8.38 11.12 2.23
N ILE A 146 7.79 11.67 3.30
CA ILE A 146 8.54 12.13 4.48
C ILE A 146 9.33 10.97 5.10
N ARG A 147 8.67 9.82 5.33
CA ARG A 147 9.26 8.62 5.90
C ARG A 147 10.35 8.03 5.01
N GLY A 148 10.06 7.85 3.73
CA GLY A 148 10.94 7.15 2.79
C GLY A 148 12.18 7.95 2.41
N LEU A 149 12.05 9.28 2.34
CA LEU A 149 13.19 10.16 2.10
C LEU A 149 14.01 10.42 3.38
N GLY A 150 13.52 10.02 4.55
CA GLY A 150 14.21 10.20 5.84
C GLY A 150 14.17 11.63 6.36
N LEU A 151 13.10 12.37 6.07
CA LEU A 151 12.92 13.77 6.46
C LEU A 151 12.43 13.88 7.92
N TRP A 152 13.24 13.39 8.87
CA TRP A 152 12.88 13.28 10.28
C TRP A 152 12.47 14.62 10.93
N TYR A 153 13.00 15.74 10.43
CA TYR A 153 12.67 17.08 10.92
C TYR A 153 11.21 17.49 10.62
N LEU A 154 10.52 16.79 9.71
CA LEU A 154 9.09 16.96 9.43
C LEU A 154 8.20 16.09 10.34
N TYR A 155 8.74 15.52 11.41
CA TYR A 155 7.96 14.71 12.36
C TYR A 155 6.72 15.43 12.95
N PRO A 156 6.75 16.74 13.28
CA PRO A 156 5.53 17.44 13.70
C PRO A 156 4.44 17.44 12.62
N VAL A 157 4.82 17.51 11.34
CA VAL A 157 3.88 17.40 10.22
C VAL A 157 3.31 15.98 10.13
N LEU A 158 4.14 14.95 10.35
CA LEU A 158 3.67 13.56 10.42
C LEU A 158 2.62 13.36 11.52
N LEU A 159 2.75 14.00 12.68
CA LEU A 159 1.74 13.91 13.74
C LEU A 159 0.36 14.38 13.27
N VAL A 160 0.30 15.48 12.52
CA VAL A 160 -0.95 16.03 11.98
C VAL A 160 -1.51 15.14 10.88
N LEU A 161 -0.66 14.70 9.95
CA LEU A 161 -1.08 13.86 8.82
C LEU A 161 -1.56 12.48 9.28
N ASP A 162 -0.86 11.84 10.23
CA ASP A 162 -1.27 10.55 10.78
C ASP A 162 -2.52 10.67 11.67
N LEU A 163 -2.75 11.81 12.33
CA LEU A 163 -4.00 12.06 13.04
C LEU A 163 -5.18 12.11 12.05
N ALA A 164 -5.05 12.82 10.94
CA ALA A 164 -6.08 12.86 9.91
C ALA A 164 -6.39 11.46 9.37
N PHE A 165 -5.36 10.64 9.19
CA PHE A 165 -5.49 9.24 8.80
C PHE A 165 -6.19 8.38 9.88
N PHE A 166 -5.83 8.55 11.16
CA PHE A 166 -6.53 7.88 12.26
C PHE A 166 -8.02 8.24 12.31
N LEU A 167 -8.36 9.53 12.12
CA LEU A 167 -9.74 9.97 12.09
C LEU A 167 -10.51 9.41 10.88
N ASP A 168 -9.90 9.39 9.69
CA ASP A 168 -10.49 8.74 8.51
C ASP A 168 -10.77 7.26 8.78
N PHE A 169 -9.80 6.54 9.35
CA PHE A 169 -9.98 5.15 9.75
C PHE A 169 -11.10 4.98 10.79
N TRP A 170 -11.17 5.86 11.78
CA TRP A 170 -12.13 5.79 12.89
C TRP A 170 -13.57 6.05 12.46
N PHE A 171 -13.79 7.03 11.58
CA PHE A 171 -15.14 7.40 11.13
C PHE A 171 -15.63 6.62 9.92
N ARG A 172 -14.77 5.85 9.25
CA ARG A 172 -15.14 5.09 8.07
C ARG A 172 -16.07 3.93 8.42
N LYS A 173 -17.19 3.82 7.70
CA LYS A 173 -18.08 2.66 7.78
C LYS A 173 -17.33 1.42 7.26
N LEU A 174 -17.31 0.34 8.05
CA LEU A 174 -16.45 -0.86 7.98
C LEU A 174 -16.61 -1.77 6.74
N HIS A 175 -17.08 -1.28 5.59
CA HIS A 175 -17.55 -2.14 4.49
C HIS A 175 -16.93 -1.88 3.11
N VAL A 176 -15.65 -1.53 3.03
CA VAL A 176 -14.96 -1.41 1.73
C VAL A 176 -13.72 -2.31 1.69
N TRP A 177 -13.89 -3.55 1.22
CA TRP A 177 -12.84 -4.56 1.14
C TRP A 177 -11.63 -4.17 0.27
N ASP A 178 -11.83 -3.36 -0.77
CA ASP A 178 -10.80 -2.95 -1.72
C ASP A 178 -9.83 -1.98 -1.06
N TYR A 179 -10.36 -1.21 -0.11
CA TYR A 179 -9.61 -0.24 0.64
C TYR A 179 -8.64 -0.91 1.62
N ASP A 180 -9.01 -2.04 2.24
CA ASP A 180 -8.13 -2.74 3.19
C ASP A 180 -6.81 -3.21 2.58
N ASN A 181 -6.84 -3.64 1.32
CA ASN A 181 -5.64 -4.06 0.60
C ASN A 181 -4.57 -2.94 0.54
N MET A 182 -5.03 -1.69 0.35
CA MET A 182 -4.17 -0.51 0.39
C MET A 182 -3.85 -0.08 1.82
N MET A 183 -4.88 -0.04 2.67
CA MET A 183 -4.80 0.44 4.06
C MET A 183 -3.82 -0.36 4.91
N ALA A 184 -3.82 -1.69 4.78
CA ALA A 184 -2.94 -2.57 5.54
C ALA A 184 -1.47 -2.25 5.26
N THR A 185 -1.07 -2.17 3.98
CA THR A 185 0.31 -1.87 3.60
C THR A 185 0.76 -0.50 4.12
N ASN A 186 -0.12 0.48 4.02
CA ASN A 186 0.08 1.84 4.53
C ASN A 186 0.35 1.86 6.05
N LEU A 187 -0.51 1.18 6.81
CA LEU A 187 -0.39 1.03 8.26
C LEU A 187 0.87 0.29 8.67
N PHE A 188 1.21 -0.79 7.96
CA PHE A 188 2.39 -1.60 8.24
C PHE A 188 3.66 -0.77 8.04
N TYR A 189 3.68 0.06 6.99
CA TYR A 189 4.78 0.98 6.75
C TYR A 189 4.85 2.11 7.79
N ALA A 190 3.73 2.78 8.07
CA ALA A 190 3.68 3.92 9.00
C ALA A 190 3.94 3.53 10.46
N SER A 191 3.64 2.30 10.86
CA SER A 191 4.02 1.76 12.17
C SER A 191 5.51 1.41 12.24
N LYS A 192 6.12 0.99 11.13
CA LYS A 192 7.52 0.53 11.09
C LYS A 192 8.51 1.68 10.96
N VAL A 193 8.22 2.66 10.10
CA VAL A 193 9.18 3.70 9.70
C VAL A 193 8.71 5.06 10.24
N LEU A 194 9.49 5.63 11.16
CA LEU A 194 9.14 6.86 11.91
C LEU A 194 7.69 6.79 12.45
N PRO A 195 7.40 5.84 13.37
CA PRO A 195 6.07 5.73 13.94
C PRO A 195 5.68 6.96 14.74
N THR A 196 4.43 7.36 14.63
CA THR A 196 3.79 8.34 15.50
C THR A 196 2.88 7.62 16.50
N PRO A 197 2.44 8.28 17.59
CA PRO A 197 1.40 7.73 18.46
C PRO A 197 0.14 7.34 17.66
N TRP A 198 -0.27 8.15 16.69
CA TRP A 198 -1.44 7.88 15.85
C TRP A 198 -1.26 6.66 14.95
N SER A 199 -0.11 6.50 14.29
CA SER A 199 0.12 5.34 13.42
C SER A 199 0.14 4.02 14.20
N ARG A 200 0.63 4.05 15.45
CA ARG A 200 0.58 2.89 16.37
C ARG A 200 -0.84 2.60 16.86
N ILE A 201 -1.57 3.63 17.29
CA ILE A 201 -2.96 3.48 17.71
C ILE A 201 -3.80 2.92 16.56
N SER A 202 -3.67 3.47 15.35
CA SER A 202 -4.37 2.97 14.17
C SER A 202 -4.02 1.51 13.86
N PHE A 203 -2.75 1.13 13.95
CA PHE A 203 -2.35 -0.26 13.74
C PHE A 203 -3.04 -1.21 14.75
N HIS A 204 -3.04 -0.88 16.04
CA HIS A 204 -3.74 -1.70 17.04
C HIS A 204 -5.25 -1.72 16.87
N ALA A 205 -5.86 -0.57 16.55
CA ALA A 205 -7.29 -0.53 16.28
C ALA A 205 -7.64 -1.37 15.04
N TYR A 206 -6.78 -1.37 14.02
CA TYR A 206 -6.91 -2.22 12.83
C TYR A 206 -6.86 -3.71 13.16
N GLU A 207 -5.97 -4.14 14.07
CA GLU A 207 -5.86 -5.53 14.55
C GLU A 207 -7.16 -6.06 15.20
N LEU A 208 -7.99 -5.16 15.74
CA LEU A 208 -9.26 -5.51 16.37
C LEU A 208 -10.41 -5.68 15.38
N THR A 209 -10.17 -5.41 14.09
CA THR A 209 -11.14 -5.60 13.00
C THR A 209 -10.99 -6.97 12.34
N ASP A 210 -11.95 -7.36 11.51
CA ASP A 210 -11.93 -8.55 10.65
C ASP A 210 -11.04 -8.40 9.39
N PHE A 211 -10.01 -7.53 9.42
CA PHE A 211 -9.19 -7.20 8.25
C PHE A 211 -8.60 -8.42 7.54
N LYS A 212 -8.20 -9.47 8.29
CA LYS A 212 -7.69 -10.71 7.70
C LYS A 212 -8.71 -11.36 6.78
N GLN A 213 -9.99 -11.39 7.17
CA GLN A 213 -11.07 -11.94 6.36
C GLN A 213 -11.36 -11.06 5.14
N ARG A 214 -11.32 -9.72 5.29
CA ARG A 214 -11.54 -8.79 4.18
C ARG A 214 -10.43 -8.85 3.13
N ILE A 215 -9.17 -8.89 3.55
CA ILE A 215 -8.02 -9.08 2.65
C ILE A 215 -8.06 -10.47 2.00
N HIS A 216 -8.41 -11.52 2.75
CA HIS A 216 -8.62 -12.86 2.18
C HIS A 216 -9.69 -12.84 1.10
N HIS A 217 -10.85 -12.22 1.37
CA HIS A 217 -11.93 -12.10 0.41
C HIS A 217 -11.48 -11.38 -0.86
N TYR A 218 -10.79 -10.23 -0.73
CA TYR A 218 -10.25 -9.49 -1.88
C TYR A 218 -9.29 -10.33 -2.73
N HIS A 219 -8.41 -11.11 -2.10
CA HIS A 219 -7.40 -11.90 -2.82
C HIS A 219 -7.87 -13.27 -3.29
N THR A 220 -9.11 -13.66 -2.95
CA THR A 220 -9.76 -14.90 -3.39
C THR A 220 -10.95 -14.66 -4.32
N SER A 221 -11.45 -13.42 -4.42
CA SER A 221 -12.39 -12.98 -5.44
C SER A 221 -11.65 -12.53 -6.72
N SER A 222 -12.39 -12.33 -7.82
CA SER A 222 -11.89 -12.24 -9.22
C SER A 222 -10.53 -11.54 -9.40
N ASN A 223 -10.39 -10.34 -8.85
CA ASN A 223 -9.22 -9.49 -9.09
C ASN A 223 -8.01 -9.86 -8.22
N GLY A 224 -8.14 -10.77 -7.27
CA GLY A 224 -7.12 -11.15 -6.32
C GLY A 224 -6.04 -12.09 -6.87
N ILE A 225 -4.94 -12.22 -6.12
CA ILE A 225 -4.05 -13.39 -6.24
C ILE A 225 -3.74 -13.94 -4.85
N LYS A 226 -4.01 -15.23 -4.64
CA LYS A 226 -3.89 -15.88 -3.32
C LYS A 226 -2.51 -15.69 -2.66
N PRO A 227 -1.37 -15.77 -3.38
CA PRO A 227 -0.06 -15.54 -2.77
C PRO A 227 0.13 -14.15 -2.14
N LEU A 228 -0.58 -13.11 -2.61
CA LEU A 228 -0.53 -11.79 -1.96
C LEU A 228 -1.17 -11.82 -0.58
N TYR A 229 -2.30 -12.52 -0.41
CA TYR A 229 -2.90 -12.70 0.91
C TYR A 229 -1.92 -13.36 1.88
N ASP A 230 -1.29 -14.47 1.47
CA ASP A 230 -0.29 -15.16 2.29
C ASP A 230 0.85 -14.20 2.68
N LEU A 231 1.31 -13.37 1.73
CA LEU A 231 2.36 -12.40 1.94
C LEU A 231 1.94 -11.28 2.92
N PHE A 232 0.68 -10.83 2.85
CA PHE A 232 0.10 -9.89 3.81
C PHE A 232 0.13 -10.45 5.23
N ILE A 233 -0.37 -11.68 5.41
CA ILE A 233 -0.42 -12.32 6.73
C ILE A 233 0.99 -12.55 7.28
N SER A 234 1.91 -13.06 6.46
CA SER A 234 3.31 -13.24 6.87
C SER A 234 3.97 -11.91 7.27
N THR A 235 3.71 -10.83 6.54
CA THR A 235 4.24 -9.49 6.85
C THR A 235 3.63 -8.97 8.15
N TYR A 236 2.33 -9.11 8.33
CA TYR A 236 1.63 -8.73 9.54
C TYR A 236 2.21 -9.46 10.78
N ASP A 237 2.33 -10.78 10.71
CA ASP A 237 2.83 -11.58 11.84
C ASP A 237 4.30 -11.22 12.15
N HIS A 238 5.13 -10.95 11.13
CA HIS A 238 6.49 -10.44 11.30
C HIS A 238 6.55 -9.09 12.05
N LEU A 239 5.66 -8.16 11.70
CA LEU A 239 5.63 -6.83 12.32
C LEU A 239 5.03 -6.88 13.73
N ARG A 240 3.93 -7.61 13.92
CA ARG A 240 3.27 -7.77 15.21
C ARG A 240 4.20 -8.33 16.28
N GLY A 241 5.02 -9.34 15.93
CA GLY A 241 6.02 -9.91 16.83
C GLY A 241 6.97 -8.86 17.41
N LYS A 242 7.32 -7.83 16.64
CA LYS A 242 8.19 -6.74 17.07
C LYS A 242 7.50 -5.69 17.95
N TYR A 243 6.20 -5.44 17.75
CA TYR A 243 5.46 -4.43 18.54
C TYR A 243 4.97 -4.94 19.89
N ALA A 244 4.69 -6.24 20.02
CA ALA A 244 4.20 -6.83 21.27
C ALA A 244 5.17 -6.66 22.47
N GLU A 245 6.41 -6.29 22.22
CA GLU A 245 7.47 -6.12 23.22
C GLU A 245 7.53 -4.71 23.82
N ASN A 246 6.90 -3.69 23.21
CA ASN A 246 7.00 -2.31 23.67
C ASN A 246 6.00 -2.00 24.82
N PHE A 247 6.47 -1.33 25.87
CA PHE A 247 5.65 -0.92 27.02
C PHE A 247 4.49 0.01 26.66
N ILE A 248 4.70 1.00 25.79
CA ILE A 248 3.65 1.95 25.37
C ILE A 248 2.54 1.21 24.64
N ASP A 249 2.92 0.27 23.76
CA ASP A 249 1.99 -0.51 22.96
C ASP A 249 1.16 -1.43 23.88
N ARG A 250 1.75 -2.01 24.94
CA ARG A 250 1.02 -2.76 25.97
C ARG A 250 0.00 -1.91 26.74
N LEU A 251 0.33 -0.65 27.03
CA LEU A 251 -0.57 0.29 27.70
C LEU A 251 -1.77 0.65 26.79
N LEU A 252 -1.51 0.98 25.53
CA LEU A 252 -2.54 1.27 24.54
C LEU A 252 -3.47 0.05 24.32
N ILE A 253 -2.91 -1.15 24.19
CA ILE A 253 -3.70 -2.38 24.05
C ILE A 253 -4.62 -2.60 25.27
N ARG A 254 -4.13 -2.38 26.49
CA ARG A 254 -4.97 -2.50 27.71
C ARG A 254 -6.10 -1.49 27.71
N PHE A 255 -5.81 -0.23 27.35
CA PHE A 255 -6.83 0.82 27.27
C PHE A 255 -7.93 0.47 26.26
N PHE A 256 -7.58 0.08 25.04
CA PHE A 256 -8.56 -0.29 24.00
C PHE A 256 -9.36 -1.55 24.35
N LYS A 257 -8.74 -2.55 24.99
CA LYS A 257 -9.47 -3.74 25.46
C LYS A 257 -10.49 -3.41 26.53
N LEU A 258 -10.17 -2.48 27.45
CA LEU A 258 -11.12 -2.00 28.45
C LEU A 258 -12.25 -1.21 27.79
N TRP A 259 -11.91 -0.33 26.85
CA TRP A 259 -12.88 0.47 26.11
C TRP A 259 -13.90 -0.36 25.31
N ASN A 260 -13.43 -1.35 24.54
CA ASN A 260 -14.32 -2.22 23.76
C ASN A 260 -15.21 -3.13 24.64
N LYS A 261 -14.82 -3.39 25.89
CA LYS A 261 -15.70 -4.08 26.85
C LYS A 261 -16.84 -3.19 27.29
N THR A 262 -16.57 -1.92 27.58
CA THR A 262 -17.59 -0.92 27.97
C THR A 262 -18.62 -0.66 26.87
N ASP A 263 -18.21 -0.61 25.60
CA ASP A 263 -19.12 -0.37 24.48
C ASP A 263 -20.04 -1.59 24.18
N ARG A 264 -19.56 -2.81 24.47
CA ARG A 264 -20.37 -4.04 24.37
C ARG A 264 -21.28 -4.28 25.58
N SER A 265 -21.05 -3.62 26.71
CA SER A 265 -21.96 -3.66 27.87
C SER A 265 -23.12 -2.65 27.80
N GLY A 266 -23.11 -1.74 26.80
CA GLY A 266 -24.18 -0.76 26.56
C GLY A 266 -25.31 -1.25 25.65
N LYS A 267 -25.31 -2.54 25.28
CA LYS A 267 -26.48 -3.21 24.66
C LYS A 267 -27.12 -4.13 25.70
N LEU A 268 -27.86 -3.52 26.62
CA LEU A 268 -28.95 -4.13 27.39
C LEU A 268 -30.14 -3.17 27.32
#